data_AF-A0A8J5HKD5-F1
#
_entry.id   AF-A0A8J5HKD5-F1
#
_cell.length_a   1.000
_cell.length_b   1.000
_cell.length_c   1.000
_cell.angle_alpha   90.00
_cell.angle_beta   90.00
_cell.angle_gamma   90.00
#
_symmetry.space_group_name_H-M   'P 1'
#
loop_
_entity.id
_entity.type
_entity.pdbx_description
1 polymer ?
#
loop_
_entity_poly.entity_id
_entity_poly.type
_entity_poly.pdbx_seq_one_letter_code
_entity_poly.pdbx_strand_id
1 'polypeptide(L)'
;MATVSRRSEMTKATSSITIPVLLLGCGGVGRHLLHHIVACRDLHSKMACLLQTVFCSLIPKSLGLVLRVVGVSDSRSLLLVDDVATGGFEDALLTEIFRLKSSSGSSFSDLHDLGRCQLVKGAEVTTNIIKVAGLLGKLTGHSIFIYIKFYDSSVQTGLSVVDCTASPETVHMLTKVIDFGCCIILANKKPLTCTIEDYDSLISNIRRIRFESTVCPYFVGAGLPIIASITRVLGSGDPIYRIIGSLSGTLGYVMSEIEDGKLLSEVVLAAKSLGYTEPGINYNLRF
;
A
#
# COMPACT_ATOMS: atom_id res chain seq x y z
N MET A 1 34.13 50.74 -6.91
CA MET A 1 33.55 50.08 -5.71
C MET A 1 32.05 50.04 -5.91
N ALA A 2 31.49 48.88 -6.28
CA ALA A 2 30.05 48.68 -6.42
C ALA A 2 29.64 47.55 -5.46
N THR A 3 28.87 47.90 -4.45
CA THR A 3 28.40 47.03 -3.38
C THR A 3 27.24 46.20 -3.91
N VAL A 4 27.45 44.91 -4.16
CA VAL A 4 26.38 43.96 -4.53
C VAL A 4 25.64 43.56 -3.26
N SER A 5 24.41 44.07 -3.14
CA SER A 5 23.44 43.71 -2.11
C SER A 5 23.12 42.20 -2.18
N ARG A 6 23.48 41.44 -1.14
CA ARG A 6 22.96 40.10 -0.87
C ARG A 6 21.44 40.17 -0.69
N ARG A 7 20.67 39.82 -1.72
CA ARG A 7 19.29 39.37 -1.52
C ARG A 7 19.35 37.97 -0.92
N SER A 8 18.98 37.88 0.34
CA SER A 8 18.61 36.65 1.03
C SER A 8 17.60 35.88 0.19
N GLU A 9 18.01 34.71 -0.32
CA GLU A 9 17.08 33.69 -0.78
C GLU A 9 16.30 33.18 0.45
N MET A 10 15.16 33.83 0.71
CA MET A 10 14.09 33.24 1.51
C MET A 10 13.68 31.94 0.82
N THR A 11 14.02 30.81 1.43
CA THR A 11 13.48 29.49 1.13
C THR A 11 11.95 29.58 1.12
N LYS A 12 11.34 29.62 -0.06
CA LYS A 12 9.88 29.48 -0.22
C LYS A 12 9.48 28.15 0.44
N ALA A 13 8.67 28.20 1.48
CA ALA A 13 8.07 27.02 2.08
C ALA A 13 7.26 26.29 0.99
N THR A 14 7.77 25.15 0.54
CA THR A 14 7.05 24.27 -0.39
C THR A 14 5.88 23.66 0.35
N SER A 15 4.66 24.07 -0.01
CA SER A 15 3.43 23.43 0.44
C SER A 15 3.48 21.92 0.17
N SER A 16 3.11 21.07 1.13
CA SER A 16 3.08 19.61 0.96
C SER A 16 1.77 18.98 1.42
N ILE A 17 1.31 17.97 0.67
CA ILE A 17 0.27 17.02 1.11
C ILE A 17 0.96 15.86 1.81
N THR A 18 0.58 15.61 3.06
CA THR A 18 1.01 14.44 3.82
C THR A 18 -0.07 13.38 3.85
N ILE A 19 0.26 12.17 3.40
CA ILE A 19 -0.60 10.99 3.50
C ILE A 19 -0.04 10.07 4.59
N PRO A 20 -0.71 9.93 5.74
CA PRO A 20 -0.33 8.93 6.72
C PRO A 20 -0.63 7.52 6.21
N VAL A 21 0.36 6.64 6.31
CA VAL A 21 0.31 5.26 5.82
C VAL A 21 0.53 4.28 6.96
N LEU A 22 -0.38 3.33 7.13
CA LEU A 22 -0.25 2.20 8.06
C LEU A 22 -0.11 0.92 7.23
N LEU A 23 1.03 0.24 7.36
CA LEU A 23 1.33 -0.98 6.61
C LEU A 23 1.00 -2.22 7.45
N LEU A 24 0.16 -3.09 6.93
CA LEU A 24 -0.16 -4.39 7.51
C LEU A 24 0.60 -5.47 6.73
N GLY A 25 1.44 -6.24 7.41
CA GLY A 25 2.24 -7.29 6.81
C GLY A 25 3.54 -6.78 6.21
N CYS A 26 4.64 -6.95 6.95
CA CYS A 26 6.00 -6.69 6.48
C CYS A 26 6.68 -7.94 5.90
N GLY A 27 5.97 -8.66 5.02
CA GLY A 27 6.51 -9.80 4.27
C GLY A 27 7.24 -9.37 2.99
N GLY A 28 7.27 -10.24 1.98
CA GLY A 28 7.89 -9.98 0.67
C GLY A 28 7.42 -8.67 0.00
N VAL A 29 6.11 -8.43 -0.05
CA VAL A 29 5.54 -7.22 -0.67
C VAL A 29 5.74 -6.00 0.23
N GLY A 30 5.36 -6.11 1.51
CA GLY A 30 5.41 -4.99 2.44
C GLY A 30 6.81 -4.41 2.63
N ARG A 31 7.85 -5.25 2.75
CA ARG A 31 9.24 -4.78 2.86
C ARG A 31 9.68 -3.96 1.64
N HIS A 32 9.36 -4.43 0.42
CA HIS A 32 9.74 -3.75 -0.81
C HIS A 32 8.95 -2.45 -0.98
N LEU A 33 7.70 -2.42 -0.53
CA LEU A 33 6.92 -1.18 -0.47
C LEU A 33 7.58 -0.14 0.45
N LEU A 34 8.04 -0.52 1.66
CA LEU A 34 8.76 0.40 2.54
C LEU A 34 10.04 0.92 1.89
N HIS A 35 10.83 0.03 1.29
CA HIS A 35 12.04 0.41 0.55
C HIS A 35 11.73 1.37 -0.61
N HIS A 36 10.67 1.12 -1.37
CA HIS A 36 10.22 1.99 -2.46
C HIS A 36 9.74 3.35 -1.94
N ILE A 37 9.02 3.40 -0.83
CA ILE A 37 8.58 4.67 -0.23
C ILE A 37 9.80 5.55 0.09
N VAL A 38 10.84 4.97 0.70
CA VAL A 38 12.09 5.66 1.05
C VAL A 38 12.86 6.07 -0.22
N ALA A 39 13.12 5.12 -1.13
CA ALA A 39 13.89 5.37 -2.35
C ALA A 39 13.24 6.40 -3.29
N CYS A 40 11.90 6.48 -3.30
CA CYS A 40 11.15 7.36 -4.19
C CYS A 40 10.63 8.64 -3.53
N ARG A 41 11.04 8.98 -2.29
CA ARG A 41 10.55 10.21 -1.60
C ARG A 41 10.77 11.47 -2.44
N ASP A 42 11.93 11.61 -3.06
CA ASP A 42 12.24 12.74 -3.93
C ASP A 42 11.29 12.81 -5.14
N LEU A 43 10.92 11.67 -5.71
CA LEU A 43 9.97 11.60 -6.82
C LEU A 43 8.54 11.92 -6.36
N HIS A 44 8.12 11.38 -5.21
CA HIS A 44 6.82 11.70 -4.61
C HIS A 44 6.69 13.20 -4.32
N SER A 45 7.75 13.83 -3.81
CA SER A 45 7.78 15.28 -3.56
C SER A 45 7.60 16.11 -4.84
N LYS A 46 7.88 15.54 -6.02
CA LYS A 46 7.75 16.19 -7.33
C LYS A 46 6.46 15.79 -8.07
N MET A 47 5.78 14.72 -7.64
CA MET A 47 4.68 14.08 -8.38
C MET A 47 3.36 14.86 -8.42
N ALA A 48 3.10 15.80 -7.50
CA ALA A 48 1.81 16.51 -7.55
C ALA A 48 1.68 17.49 -8.73
N CYS A 49 2.76 17.71 -9.50
CA CYS A 49 2.69 18.41 -10.78
C CYS A 49 1.79 17.69 -11.81
N LEU A 50 1.56 16.37 -11.66
CA LEU A 50 0.79 15.54 -12.60
C LEU A 50 -0.73 15.52 -12.33
N LEU A 51 -1.16 15.81 -11.09
CA LEU A 51 -2.58 15.95 -10.71
C LEU A 51 -3.25 17.17 -11.39
N GLN A 52 -2.44 18.08 -11.92
CA GLN A 52 -2.88 19.30 -12.60
C GLN A 52 -3.62 19.01 -13.91
N THR A 53 -3.32 17.88 -14.57
CA THR A 53 -3.94 17.46 -15.83
C THR A 53 -5.39 16.98 -15.67
N VAL A 54 -5.78 16.55 -14.47
CA VAL A 54 -7.13 16.04 -14.17
C VAL A 54 -7.98 17.09 -13.44
N PHE A 55 -7.38 17.94 -12.60
CA PHE A 55 -8.12 18.83 -11.69
C PHE A 55 -8.03 20.34 -11.97
N CYS A 56 -7.43 20.75 -13.10
CA CYS A 56 -7.52 22.10 -13.69
C CYS A 56 -7.20 23.31 -12.77
N SER A 57 -6.09 24.00 -13.03
CA SER A 57 -5.72 25.39 -12.59
C SER A 57 -5.76 25.80 -11.10
N LEU A 58 -6.41 25.06 -10.20
CA LEU A 58 -6.70 25.44 -8.80
C LEU A 58 -5.70 24.88 -7.78
N ILE A 59 -4.79 24.00 -8.19
CA ILE A 59 -3.77 23.40 -7.31
C ILE A 59 -2.42 24.11 -7.56
N PRO A 60 -1.74 24.62 -6.51
CA PRO A 60 -0.42 25.25 -6.63
C PRO A 60 0.58 24.33 -7.34
N LYS A 61 1.36 24.87 -8.29
CA LYS A 61 2.35 24.13 -9.11
C LYS A 61 3.48 23.46 -8.30
N SER A 62 3.54 23.66 -6.99
CA SER A 62 4.63 23.24 -6.10
C SER A 62 4.13 22.49 -4.86
N LEU A 63 3.09 21.66 -5.02
CA LEU A 63 2.60 20.84 -3.93
C LEU A 63 3.41 19.54 -3.89
N GLY A 64 4.14 19.27 -2.81
CA GLY A 64 4.87 18.01 -2.66
C GLY A 64 3.99 16.91 -2.06
N LEU A 65 4.17 15.64 -2.45
CA LEU A 65 3.53 14.51 -1.78
C LEU A 65 4.51 13.86 -0.80
N VAL A 66 4.07 13.70 0.45
CA VAL A 66 4.84 13.03 1.51
C VAL A 66 4.04 11.83 2.03
N LEU A 67 4.57 10.64 1.79
CA LEU A 67 4.05 9.42 2.41
C LEU A 67 4.67 9.28 3.80
N ARG A 68 3.86 9.41 4.84
CA ARG A 68 4.30 9.33 6.24
C ARG A 68 3.92 7.97 6.82
N VAL A 69 4.87 7.06 6.92
CA VAL A 69 4.61 5.75 7.53
C VAL A 69 4.46 5.91 9.04
N VAL A 70 3.25 5.67 9.56
CA VAL A 70 2.92 5.81 10.99
C VAL A 70 2.96 4.48 11.73
N GLY A 71 2.94 3.37 11.00
CA GLY A 71 2.98 2.05 11.60
C GLY A 71 3.27 0.95 10.60
N VAL A 72 3.88 -0.12 11.10
CA VAL A 72 4.19 -1.34 10.35
C VAL A 72 3.86 -2.55 11.20
N SER A 73 3.07 -3.48 10.67
CA SER A 73 2.71 -4.73 11.34
C SER A 73 3.31 -5.94 10.63
N ASP A 74 3.60 -6.98 11.41
CA ASP A 74 3.85 -8.33 10.95
C ASP A 74 2.75 -9.26 11.51
N SER A 75 2.93 -10.57 11.39
CA SER A 75 1.93 -11.56 11.82
C SER A 75 1.66 -11.59 13.34
N ARG A 76 2.52 -10.97 14.18
CA ARG A 76 2.43 -11.10 15.65
C ARG A 76 2.50 -9.77 16.38
N SER A 77 2.95 -8.72 15.71
CA SER A 77 3.29 -7.45 16.32
C SER A 77 3.04 -6.27 15.39
N LEU A 78 2.90 -5.11 16.01
CA LEU A 78 2.69 -3.83 15.35
C LEU A 78 3.65 -2.83 15.97
N LEU A 79 4.46 -2.21 15.12
CA LEU A 79 5.27 -1.06 15.48
C LEU A 79 4.50 0.20 15.11
N LEU A 80 4.34 1.12 16.07
CA LEU A 80 3.72 2.42 15.88
C LEU A 80 4.68 3.53 16.28
N VAL A 81 4.55 4.71 15.67
CA VAL A 81 5.18 5.92 16.22
C VAL A 81 4.47 6.37 17.51
N ASP A 82 5.20 7.02 18.42
CA ASP A 82 4.63 7.52 19.68
C ASP A 82 3.48 8.51 19.46
N ASP A 83 3.66 9.45 18.53
CA ASP A 83 2.63 10.38 18.10
C ASP A 83 2.23 10.10 16.65
N VAL A 84 1.12 9.39 16.48
CA VAL A 84 0.58 9.02 15.17
C VAL A 84 -0.07 10.23 14.45
N ALA A 85 -0.43 11.29 15.18
CA ALA A 85 -1.07 12.46 14.62
C ALA A 85 -0.10 13.30 13.77
N THR A 86 1.11 13.53 14.28
CA THR A 86 2.13 14.38 13.62
C THR A 86 3.39 13.63 13.21
N GLY A 87 3.75 12.56 13.93
CA GLY A 87 4.97 11.79 13.72
C GLY A 87 4.88 10.76 12.59
N GLY A 88 6.05 10.29 12.16
CA GLY A 88 6.24 9.22 11.19
C GLY A 88 7.60 8.58 11.38
N PHE A 89 7.78 7.35 10.90
CA PHE A 89 9.07 6.69 10.96
C PHE A 89 10.11 7.40 10.09
N GLU A 90 11.30 7.56 10.65
CA GLU A 90 12.46 8.06 9.92
C GLU A 90 12.97 7.02 8.92
N ASP A 91 13.64 7.49 7.86
CA ASP A 91 14.11 6.62 6.78
C ASP A 91 15.17 5.62 7.25
N ALA A 92 15.96 5.98 8.26
CA ALA A 92 16.90 5.07 8.90
C ALA A 92 16.18 3.85 9.52
N LEU A 93 15.08 4.10 10.24
CA LEU A 93 14.26 3.07 10.88
C LEU A 93 13.54 2.21 9.85
N LEU A 94 12.97 2.82 8.80
CA LEU A 94 12.33 2.08 7.70
C LEU A 94 13.31 1.18 6.95
N THR A 95 14.54 1.66 6.72
CA THR A 95 15.62 0.88 6.11
C THR A 95 16.05 -0.27 7.01
N GLU A 96 16.07 -0.06 8.32
CA GLU A 96 16.41 -1.12 9.28
C GLU A 96 15.31 -2.18 9.36
N ILE A 97 14.03 -1.78 9.37
CA ILE A 97 12.89 -2.71 9.23
C ILE A 97 13.05 -3.57 7.97
N PHE A 98 13.41 -2.95 6.84
CA PHE A 98 13.68 -3.68 5.60
C PHE A 98 14.82 -4.68 5.76
N ARG A 99 15.94 -4.30 6.39
CA ARG A 99 17.09 -5.19 6.61
C ARG A 99 16.73 -6.36 7.51
N LEU A 100 16.15 -6.10 8.68
CA LEU A 100 15.78 -7.13 9.64
C LEU A 100 14.83 -8.14 9.01
N LYS A 101 13.75 -7.68 8.35
CA LYS A 101 12.78 -8.58 7.70
C LYS A 101 13.31 -9.22 6.41
N SER A 102 14.52 -8.89 5.94
CA SER A 102 15.21 -9.66 4.88
C SER A 102 15.74 -10.98 5.41
N SER A 103 16.17 -11.02 6.68
CA SER A 103 16.60 -12.25 7.34
C SER A 103 15.36 -13.03 7.79
N SER A 104 15.24 -14.27 7.33
CA SER A 104 14.08 -15.12 7.60
C SER A 104 13.88 -15.32 9.10
N GLY A 105 12.77 -14.81 9.65
CA GLY A 105 12.30 -15.13 11.01
C GLY A 105 12.54 -14.08 12.09
N SER A 106 13.14 -12.93 11.78
CA SER A 106 13.35 -11.84 12.75
C SER A 106 12.03 -11.19 13.21
N SER A 107 11.93 -10.81 14.48
CA SER A 107 10.77 -10.14 15.08
C SER A 107 11.06 -8.67 15.29
N PHE A 108 10.04 -7.81 15.32
CA PHE A 108 10.20 -6.40 15.70
C PHE A 108 10.68 -6.20 17.15
N SER A 109 10.77 -7.27 17.94
CA SER A 109 11.36 -7.22 19.29
C SER A 109 12.81 -6.74 19.28
N ASP A 110 13.54 -6.99 18.17
CA ASP A 110 14.95 -6.60 18.02
C ASP A 110 15.13 -5.12 17.66
N LEU A 111 14.02 -4.39 17.41
CA LEU A 111 14.00 -2.97 17.04
C LEU A 111 13.67 -2.03 18.20
N HIS A 112 13.37 -2.56 19.39
CA HIS A 112 12.84 -1.77 20.51
C HIS A 112 13.77 -0.61 20.92
N ASP A 113 15.07 -0.71 20.64
CA ASP A 113 16.07 0.30 21.03
C ASP A 113 16.34 1.36 19.94
N LEU A 114 15.77 1.22 18.74
CA LEU A 114 15.93 2.18 17.64
C LEU A 114 14.68 3.07 17.49
N GLY A 115 14.61 4.13 18.29
CA GLY A 115 13.76 5.30 18.01
C GLY A 115 12.51 5.47 18.88
N ARG A 116 11.71 6.50 18.54
CA ARG A 116 10.45 6.90 19.21
C ARG A 116 9.27 6.05 18.72
N CYS A 117 9.25 4.77 19.10
CA CYS A 117 8.26 3.81 18.64
C CYS A 117 7.73 2.88 19.74
N GLN A 118 6.47 2.50 19.62
CA GLN A 118 5.76 1.59 20.52
C GLN A 118 5.56 0.24 19.84
N LEU A 119 5.99 -0.83 20.53
CA LEU A 119 5.80 -2.20 20.07
C LEU A 119 4.58 -2.83 20.76
N VAL A 120 3.53 -3.07 19.99
CA VAL A 120 2.31 -3.76 20.43
C VAL A 120 2.36 -5.22 19.96
N LYS A 121 1.97 -6.18 20.82
CA LYS A 121 2.01 -7.61 20.52
C LYS A 121 0.64 -8.27 20.71
N GLY A 122 0.40 -9.34 19.94
CA GLY A 122 -0.75 -10.22 20.14
C GLY A 122 -2.11 -9.57 19.87
N ALA A 123 -3.11 -9.87 20.72
CA ALA A 123 -4.50 -9.47 20.53
C ALA A 123 -4.73 -7.94 20.53
N GLU A 124 -3.80 -7.18 21.08
CA GLU A 124 -3.90 -5.72 21.14
C GLU A 124 -3.61 -5.04 19.79
N VAL A 125 -3.01 -5.74 18.83
CA VAL A 125 -2.67 -5.19 17.50
C VAL A 125 -3.90 -4.64 16.79
N THR A 126 -4.96 -5.45 16.67
CA THR A 126 -6.21 -5.07 16.00
C THR A 126 -6.86 -3.85 16.66
N THR A 127 -6.90 -3.84 18.00
CA THR A 127 -7.47 -2.73 18.76
C THR A 127 -6.71 -1.44 18.53
N ASN A 128 -5.38 -1.49 18.49
CA ASN A 128 -4.56 -0.31 18.24
C ASN A 128 -4.66 0.20 16.79
N ILE A 129 -4.78 -0.70 15.80
CA ILE A 129 -5.05 -0.30 14.41
C ILE A 129 -6.39 0.46 14.32
N ILE A 130 -7.43 -0.05 14.97
CA ILE A 130 -8.75 0.60 15.01
C ILE A 130 -8.68 1.97 15.70
N LYS A 131 -7.92 2.09 16.80
CA LYS A 131 -7.69 3.38 17.47
C LYS A 131 -7.01 4.39 16.54
N VAL A 132 -5.95 3.98 15.85
CA VAL A 132 -5.23 4.83 14.88
C VAL A 132 -6.16 5.26 13.74
N ALA A 133 -6.98 4.34 13.22
CA ALA A 133 -7.98 4.64 12.21
C ALA A 133 -9.04 5.64 12.72
N GLY A 134 -9.51 5.51 13.97
CA GLY A 134 -10.44 6.46 14.57
C GLY A 134 -9.87 7.87 14.76
N LEU A 135 -8.56 7.98 15.02
CA LEU A 135 -7.86 9.25 15.16
C LEU A 135 -7.61 9.93 13.82
N LEU A 136 -7.10 9.20 12.83
CA LEU A 136 -6.68 9.75 11.53
C LEU A 136 -7.76 9.69 10.44
N GLY A 137 -8.78 8.85 10.60
CA GLY A 137 -9.86 8.67 9.62
C GLY A 137 -10.78 9.87 9.50
N LYS A 138 -11.04 10.59 10.61
CA LYS A 138 -11.90 11.78 10.65
C LYS A 138 -11.40 12.96 9.79
N LEU A 139 -10.14 12.92 9.38
CA LEU A 139 -9.53 13.95 8.53
C LEU A 139 -9.95 13.83 7.05
N THR A 140 -10.53 12.71 6.60
CA THR A 140 -10.97 12.53 5.20
C THR A 140 -12.32 13.19 4.86
N GLY A 141 -13.04 13.69 5.86
CA GLY A 141 -14.40 14.23 5.69
C GLY A 141 -14.47 15.66 5.12
N HIS A 142 -13.40 16.44 5.22
CA HIS A 142 -13.34 17.75 4.58
C HIS A 142 -12.73 17.59 3.19
N SER A 143 -13.49 18.00 2.18
CA SER A 143 -13.02 18.09 0.80
C SER A 143 -11.66 18.79 0.81
N ILE A 144 -10.59 18.04 0.54
CA ILE A 144 -9.20 18.51 0.43
C ILE A 144 -9.10 19.77 -0.44
N PHE A 145 -10.04 19.92 -1.37
CA PHE A 145 -10.25 21.07 -2.24
C PHE A 145 -10.59 22.39 -1.52
N ILE A 146 -11.28 22.35 -0.37
CA ILE A 146 -11.64 23.54 0.41
C ILE A 146 -10.44 24.01 1.24
N TYR A 147 -9.66 23.09 1.83
CA TYR A 147 -8.51 23.43 2.68
C TYR A 147 -7.34 24.03 1.89
N ILE A 148 -7.06 23.55 0.69
CA ILE A 148 -6.03 24.13 -0.20
C ILE A 148 -6.34 25.59 -0.56
N LYS A 149 -7.62 26.00 -0.50
CA LYS A 149 -8.06 27.35 -0.86
C LYS A 149 -7.83 28.41 0.23
N PHE A 150 -7.66 28.00 1.50
CA PHE A 150 -7.69 28.93 2.64
C PHE A 150 -6.43 28.94 3.53
N TYR A 151 -5.62 27.89 3.56
CA TYR A 151 -4.47 27.81 4.48
C TYR A 151 -3.16 27.47 3.79
N ASP A 152 -2.14 28.25 4.15
CA ASP A 152 -0.75 28.10 3.73
C ASP A 152 -0.06 26.94 4.50
N SER A 153 0.91 26.32 3.82
CA SER A 153 2.03 25.50 4.30
C SER A 153 1.92 23.96 4.43
N SER A 154 0.83 23.30 4.85
CA SER A 154 0.78 21.81 4.80
C SER A 154 -0.62 21.22 5.01
N VAL A 155 -1.05 20.30 4.14
CA VAL A 155 -2.36 19.61 4.24
C VAL A 155 -2.15 18.14 4.57
N GLN A 156 -2.78 17.63 5.63
CA GLN A 156 -2.75 16.21 5.97
C GLN A 156 -4.05 15.54 5.50
N THR A 157 -3.94 14.44 4.76
CA THR A 157 -5.09 13.60 4.40
C THR A 157 -5.41 12.63 5.53
N GLY A 158 -6.55 11.95 5.47
CA GLY A 158 -6.77 10.83 6.39
C GLY A 158 -5.95 9.59 6.03
N LEU A 159 -6.05 8.59 6.90
CA LEU A 159 -5.22 7.39 6.90
C LEU A 159 -5.41 6.52 5.66
N SER A 160 -4.29 6.09 5.07
CA SER A 160 -4.20 5.01 4.10
C SER A 160 -3.69 3.74 4.77
N VAL A 161 -4.51 2.70 4.83
CA VAL A 161 -4.14 1.38 5.37
C VAL A 161 -3.80 0.47 4.20
N VAL A 162 -2.58 -0.07 4.19
CA VAL A 162 -2.10 -0.96 3.13
C VAL A 162 -2.07 -2.39 3.66
N ASP A 163 -2.91 -3.29 3.13
CA ASP A 163 -2.93 -4.70 3.50
C ASP A 163 -2.05 -5.54 2.56
N CYS A 164 -0.82 -5.81 3.01
CA CYS A 164 0.11 -6.75 2.39
C CYS A 164 0.18 -8.09 3.14
N THR A 165 -0.80 -8.40 3.98
CA THR A 165 -0.86 -9.69 4.69
C THR A 165 -1.32 -10.81 3.77
N ALA A 166 -1.21 -12.05 4.27
CA ALA A 166 -1.74 -13.24 3.61
C ALA A 166 -2.82 -13.92 4.48
N SER A 167 -3.47 -13.20 5.39
CA SER A 167 -4.48 -13.75 6.31
C SER A 167 -5.89 -13.26 5.92
N PRO A 168 -6.94 -14.10 6.03
CA PRO A 168 -8.33 -13.63 5.89
C PRO A 168 -8.82 -12.90 7.14
N GLU A 169 -8.10 -12.99 8.27
CA GLU A 169 -8.52 -12.40 9.56
C GLU A 169 -8.53 -10.87 9.55
N THR A 170 -7.95 -10.24 8.51
CA THR A 170 -7.92 -8.78 8.37
C THR A 170 -9.27 -8.19 7.96
N VAL A 171 -10.18 -8.96 7.35
CA VAL A 171 -11.44 -8.46 6.77
C VAL A 171 -12.26 -7.65 7.78
N HIS A 172 -12.57 -8.22 8.95
CA HIS A 172 -13.39 -7.56 9.96
C HIS A 172 -12.77 -6.25 10.48
N MET A 173 -11.44 -6.21 10.58
CA MET A 173 -10.71 -5.01 10.98
C MET A 173 -10.76 -3.95 9.86
N LEU A 174 -10.56 -4.36 8.61
CA LEU A 174 -10.61 -3.46 7.45
C LEU A 174 -12.00 -2.82 7.31
N THR A 175 -13.09 -3.57 7.51
CA THR A 175 -14.46 -3.01 7.51
C THR A 175 -14.59 -1.87 8.52
N LYS A 176 -14.13 -2.07 9.77
CA LYS A 176 -14.15 -1.01 10.79
C LYS A 176 -13.30 0.20 10.40
N VAL A 177 -12.14 -0.02 9.78
CA VAL A 177 -11.25 1.05 9.31
C VAL A 177 -11.95 1.90 8.22
N ILE A 178 -12.73 1.28 7.33
CA ILE A 178 -13.53 1.97 6.32
C ILE A 178 -14.61 2.85 6.96
N ASP A 179 -15.27 2.35 8.01
CA ASP A 179 -16.31 3.09 8.74
C ASP A 179 -15.76 4.39 9.35
N PHE A 180 -14.49 4.40 9.75
CA PHE A 180 -13.80 5.63 10.18
C PHE A 180 -13.43 6.59 9.05
N GLY A 181 -13.74 6.26 7.80
CA GLY A 181 -13.48 7.08 6.62
C GLY A 181 -12.07 6.93 6.05
N CYS A 182 -11.31 5.92 6.47
CA CYS A 182 -9.95 5.68 5.98
C CYS A 182 -9.95 5.11 4.55
N CYS A 183 -8.84 5.28 3.85
CA CYS A 183 -8.59 4.64 2.56
C CYS A 183 -7.88 3.29 2.78
N ILE A 184 -8.28 2.27 2.03
CA ILE A 184 -7.68 0.93 2.10
C ILE A 184 -7.05 0.59 0.75
N ILE A 185 -5.82 0.08 0.80
CA ILE A 185 -5.05 -0.38 -0.35
C ILE A 185 -4.76 -1.86 -0.13
N LEU A 186 -5.36 -2.76 -0.91
CA LEU A 186 -5.15 -4.19 -0.74
C LEU A 186 -4.06 -4.70 -1.70
N ALA A 187 -3.14 -5.50 -1.19
CA ALA A 187 -2.36 -6.47 -1.96
C ALA A 187 -2.78 -7.92 -1.65
N ASN A 188 -3.41 -8.13 -0.49
CA ASN A 188 -4.00 -9.39 -0.06
C ASN A 188 -5.26 -9.75 -0.89
N LYS A 189 -5.29 -10.97 -1.44
CA LYS A 189 -6.43 -11.47 -2.24
C LYS A 189 -7.56 -12.05 -1.39
N LYS A 190 -7.26 -12.50 -0.18
CA LYS A 190 -8.21 -13.25 0.67
C LYS A 190 -9.46 -12.46 1.04
N PRO A 191 -9.37 -11.14 1.31
CA PRO A 191 -10.54 -10.29 1.50
C PRO A 191 -11.45 -10.16 0.27
N LEU A 192 -10.99 -10.53 -0.93
CA LEU A 192 -11.77 -10.47 -2.17
C LEU A 192 -12.38 -11.83 -2.55
N THR A 193 -12.01 -12.90 -1.84
CA THR A 193 -12.51 -14.26 -2.04
C THR A 193 -13.40 -14.72 -0.88
N CYS A 194 -13.82 -13.80 -0.01
CA CYS A 194 -14.72 -14.09 1.10
C CYS A 194 -16.15 -14.34 0.61
N THR A 195 -17.09 -14.56 1.54
CA THR A 195 -18.50 -14.68 1.19
C THR A 195 -19.00 -13.39 0.52
N ILE A 196 -20.07 -13.50 -0.27
CA ILE A 196 -20.61 -12.36 -1.01
C ILE A 196 -21.06 -11.25 -0.06
N GLU A 197 -21.56 -11.59 1.14
CA GLU A 197 -22.00 -10.64 2.15
C GLU A 197 -20.83 -9.83 2.71
N ASP A 198 -19.70 -10.49 3.02
CA ASP A 198 -18.49 -9.83 3.49
C ASP A 198 -17.86 -8.96 2.40
N TYR A 199 -17.89 -9.45 1.15
CA TYR A 199 -17.42 -8.71 -0.01
C TYR A 199 -18.26 -7.45 -0.23
N ASP A 200 -19.58 -7.55 -0.23
CA ASP A 200 -20.49 -6.42 -0.42
C ASP A 200 -20.36 -5.40 0.72
N SER A 201 -20.19 -5.87 1.96
CA SER A 201 -19.91 -5.01 3.11
C SER A 201 -18.61 -4.21 2.91
N LEU A 202 -17.54 -4.88 2.46
CA LEU A 202 -16.26 -4.25 2.18
C LEU A 202 -16.38 -3.25 1.01
N ILE A 203 -17.01 -3.64 -0.09
CA ILE A 203 -17.09 -2.88 -1.34
C ILE A 203 -18.18 -1.80 -1.33
N SER A 204 -19.08 -1.79 -0.34
CA SER A 204 -20.10 -0.75 -0.15
C SER A 204 -19.54 0.69 -0.23
N ASN A 205 -18.28 0.87 0.17
CA ASN A 205 -17.54 2.13 0.10
C ASN A 205 -16.39 2.09 -0.92
N ILE A 206 -16.63 1.59 -2.14
CA ILE A 206 -15.62 1.35 -3.18
C ILE A 206 -14.70 2.54 -3.48
N ARG A 207 -15.18 3.78 -3.29
CA ARG A 207 -14.36 4.99 -3.51
C ARG A 207 -13.14 5.06 -2.60
N ARG A 208 -13.21 4.43 -1.42
CA ARG A 208 -12.15 4.40 -0.42
C ARG A 208 -11.23 3.18 -0.53
N ILE A 209 -11.54 2.23 -1.41
CA ILE A 209 -10.69 1.05 -1.60
C ILE A 209 -9.95 1.14 -2.94
N ARG A 210 -8.69 0.75 -2.93
CA ARG A 210 -7.84 0.62 -4.12
C ARG A 210 -7.27 -0.80 -4.15
N PHE A 211 -7.45 -1.45 -5.29
CA PHE A 211 -7.03 -2.84 -5.53
C PHE A 211 -5.96 -2.94 -6.61
N GLU A 212 -5.32 -1.84 -7.00
CA GLU A 212 -4.38 -1.80 -8.14
C GLU A 212 -3.15 -2.70 -7.93
N SER A 213 -2.86 -3.08 -6.68
CA SER A 213 -1.81 -4.06 -6.34
C SER A 213 -2.36 -5.42 -5.93
N THR A 214 -3.69 -5.59 -5.84
CA THR A 214 -4.29 -6.89 -5.54
C THR A 214 -4.30 -7.74 -6.79
N VAL A 215 -3.62 -8.86 -6.67
CA VAL A 215 -3.85 -10.03 -7.48
C VAL A 215 -5.24 -10.56 -7.11
N CYS A 216 -6.31 -10.12 -7.77
CA CYS A 216 -7.65 -10.68 -7.57
C CYS A 216 -7.66 -12.16 -8.03
N PRO A 217 -8.50 -13.07 -7.49
CA PRO A 217 -8.74 -14.40 -8.09
C PRO A 217 -9.05 -14.35 -9.59
N TYR A 218 -9.59 -13.22 -10.07
CA TYR A 218 -9.88 -12.98 -11.49
C TYR A 218 -8.81 -12.18 -12.24
N PHE A 219 -7.83 -11.58 -11.55
CA PHE A 219 -6.83 -10.71 -12.17
C PHE A 219 -5.50 -10.74 -11.42
N VAL A 220 -4.56 -11.51 -11.95
CA VAL A 220 -3.17 -11.52 -11.49
C VAL A 220 -2.33 -10.69 -12.44
N GLY A 221 -1.65 -9.67 -11.89
CA GLY A 221 -0.86 -8.76 -12.70
C GLY A 221 0.41 -8.22 -12.06
N ALA A 222 0.75 -8.55 -10.81
CA ALA A 222 2.03 -8.19 -10.15
C ALA A 222 2.67 -6.86 -10.63
N GLY A 223 1.93 -5.74 -10.55
CA GLY A 223 2.38 -4.40 -10.98
C GLY A 223 1.84 -3.90 -12.32
N LEU A 224 1.11 -4.72 -13.09
CA LEU A 224 0.43 -4.30 -14.32
C LEU A 224 -0.86 -3.53 -14.00
N PRO A 225 -1.10 -2.34 -14.58
CA PRO A 225 -2.25 -1.49 -14.30
C PRO A 225 -3.52 -1.96 -15.04
N ILE A 226 -3.86 -3.25 -14.93
CA ILE A 226 -4.99 -3.86 -15.66
C ILE A 226 -6.31 -3.24 -15.22
N ILE A 227 -6.52 -3.09 -13.90
CA ILE A 227 -7.73 -2.48 -13.34
C ILE A 227 -7.87 -1.03 -13.81
N ALA A 228 -6.82 -0.22 -13.70
CA ALA A 228 -6.83 1.16 -14.15
C ALA A 228 -7.14 1.27 -15.66
N SER A 229 -6.62 0.33 -16.45
CA SER A 229 -6.89 0.27 -17.90
C SER A 229 -8.36 -0.07 -18.18
N ILE A 230 -8.92 -1.10 -17.52
CA ILE A 230 -10.31 -1.50 -17.66
C ILE A 230 -11.26 -0.39 -17.20
N THR A 231 -11.01 0.21 -16.02
CA THR A 231 -11.83 1.31 -15.50
C THR A 231 -11.79 2.52 -16.44
N ARG A 232 -10.65 2.79 -17.08
CA ARG A 232 -10.54 3.87 -18.06
C ARG A 232 -11.37 3.59 -19.33
N VAL A 233 -11.35 2.36 -19.83
CA VAL A 233 -12.14 1.91 -20.99
C VAL A 233 -13.65 1.94 -20.69
N LEU A 234 -14.05 1.47 -19.51
CA LEU A 234 -15.45 1.57 -19.08
C LEU A 234 -15.86 3.04 -18.88
N GLY A 235 -14.96 3.88 -18.38
CA GLY A 235 -15.17 5.31 -18.20
C GLY A 235 -15.28 6.09 -19.51
N SER A 236 -14.69 5.61 -20.61
CA SER A 236 -14.89 6.18 -21.96
C SER A 236 -16.22 5.74 -22.61
N GLY A 237 -16.94 4.80 -22.00
CA GLY A 237 -18.19 4.25 -22.53
C GLY A 237 -18.00 3.10 -23.51
N ASP A 238 -16.77 2.60 -23.68
CA ASP A 238 -16.48 1.49 -24.59
C ASP A 238 -16.90 0.15 -23.95
N PRO A 239 -17.74 -0.66 -24.63
CA PRO A 239 -18.15 -1.95 -24.12
C PRO A 239 -17.01 -2.97 -24.18
N ILE A 240 -16.79 -3.72 -23.09
CA ILE A 240 -15.81 -4.81 -23.03
C ILE A 240 -16.52 -6.12 -23.36
N TYR A 241 -16.17 -6.72 -24.50
CA TYR A 241 -16.77 -7.99 -24.95
C TYR A 241 -16.06 -9.23 -24.40
N ARG A 242 -14.74 -9.17 -24.20
CA ARG A 242 -13.95 -10.32 -23.75
C ARG A 242 -12.62 -9.87 -23.15
N ILE A 243 -12.22 -10.53 -22.07
CA ILE A 243 -10.89 -10.42 -21.48
C ILE A 243 -10.28 -11.82 -21.48
N ILE A 244 -9.08 -11.97 -22.04
CA ILE A 244 -8.30 -13.21 -22.04
C ILE A 244 -6.91 -12.87 -21.49
N GLY A 245 -6.40 -13.64 -20.54
CA GLY A 245 -5.06 -13.46 -20.01
C GLY A 245 -4.55 -14.71 -19.32
N SER A 246 -3.23 -14.92 -19.34
CA SER A 246 -2.57 -15.91 -18.51
C SER A 246 -2.20 -15.26 -17.18
N LEU A 247 -2.88 -15.69 -16.12
CA LEU A 247 -2.87 -15.04 -14.81
C LEU A 247 -2.10 -15.84 -13.75
N SER A 248 -1.40 -16.91 -14.11
CA SER A 248 -0.59 -17.65 -13.13
C SER A 248 0.78 -17.91 -13.70
N GLY A 249 1.80 -17.26 -13.12
CA GLY A 249 3.19 -17.47 -13.52
C GLY A 249 3.63 -18.91 -13.28
N THR A 250 3.22 -19.50 -12.16
CA THR A 250 3.51 -20.90 -11.83
C THR A 250 2.83 -21.86 -12.82
N LEU A 251 1.55 -21.62 -13.16
CA LEU A 251 0.85 -22.47 -14.13
C LEU A 251 1.41 -22.28 -15.54
N GLY A 252 1.74 -21.05 -15.92
CA GLY A 252 2.38 -20.74 -17.20
C GLY A 252 3.70 -21.48 -17.35
N TYR A 253 4.56 -21.42 -16.32
CA TYR A 253 5.80 -22.18 -16.28
C TYR A 253 5.55 -23.69 -16.42
N VAL A 254 4.61 -24.23 -15.63
CA VAL A 254 4.30 -25.67 -15.66
C VAL A 254 3.81 -26.10 -17.05
N MET A 255 2.92 -25.32 -17.68
CA MET A 255 2.37 -25.66 -18.99
C MET A 255 3.41 -25.54 -20.10
N SER A 256 4.25 -24.49 -20.10
CA SER A 256 5.33 -24.36 -21.08
C SER A 256 6.32 -25.52 -20.99
N GLU A 257 6.67 -25.95 -19.78
CA GLU A 257 7.61 -27.06 -19.59
C GLU A 257 7.01 -28.43 -20.00
N ILE A 258 5.69 -28.61 -19.86
CA ILE A 258 4.99 -29.79 -20.35
C ILE A 258 4.87 -29.78 -21.87
N GLU A 259 4.63 -28.61 -22.48
CA GLU A 259 4.65 -28.44 -23.95
C GLU A 259 6.03 -28.79 -24.53
N ASP A 260 7.11 -28.50 -23.80
CA ASP A 260 8.48 -28.90 -24.13
C ASP A 260 8.76 -30.41 -23.93
N GLY A 261 7.75 -31.21 -23.55
CA GLY A 261 7.81 -32.66 -23.47
C GLY A 261 8.29 -33.22 -22.13
N LYS A 262 8.41 -32.39 -21.08
CA LYS A 262 8.80 -32.83 -19.74
C LYS A 262 7.61 -33.47 -19.01
N LEU A 263 7.90 -34.43 -18.12
CA LEU A 263 6.87 -35.06 -17.30
C LEU A 263 6.37 -34.07 -16.23
N LEU A 264 5.05 -33.98 -16.04
CA LEU A 264 4.42 -33.12 -15.04
C LEU A 264 5.04 -33.29 -13.63
N SER A 265 5.36 -34.53 -13.24
CA SER A 265 5.99 -34.82 -11.94
C SER A 265 7.36 -34.16 -11.78
N GLU A 266 8.17 -34.13 -12.84
CA GLU A 266 9.49 -33.51 -12.85
C GLU A 266 9.39 -31.98 -12.82
N VAL A 267 8.46 -31.43 -13.60
CA VAL A 267 8.22 -29.98 -13.69
C VAL A 267 7.73 -29.42 -12.36
N VAL A 268 6.82 -30.12 -11.67
CA VAL A 268 6.32 -29.69 -10.34
C VAL A 268 7.44 -29.73 -9.29
N LEU A 269 8.29 -30.76 -9.32
CA LEU A 269 9.46 -30.84 -8.42
C LEU A 269 10.48 -29.75 -8.73
N ALA A 270 10.75 -29.48 -10.01
CA ALA A 270 11.61 -28.39 -10.46
C ALA A 270 11.06 -27.03 -10.01
N ALA A 271 9.77 -26.75 -10.24
CA ALA A 271 9.11 -25.52 -9.81
C ALA A 271 9.17 -25.33 -8.29
N LYS A 272 9.06 -26.41 -7.51
CA LYS A 272 9.24 -26.38 -6.06
C LYS A 272 10.69 -26.05 -5.68
N SER A 273 11.67 -26.66 -6.34
CA SER A 273 13.10 -26.42 -6.08
C SER A 273 13.53 -24.99 -6.43
N LEU A 274 12.94 -24.41 -7.49
CA LEU A 274 13.16 -23.03 -7.94
C LEU A 274 12.37 -22.00 -7.12
N GLY A 275 11.51 -22.45 -6.20
CA GLY A 275 10.70 -21.56 -5.37
C GLY A 275 9.54 -20.87 -6.10
N TYR A 276 9.14 -21.36 -7.27
CA TYR A 276 7.98 -20.85 -8.03
C TYR A 276 6.64 -21.28 -7.44
N THR A 277 6.63 -22.25 -6.53
CA THR A 277 5.44 -22.67 -5.79
C THR A 277 5.45 -22.05 -4.39
N GLU A 278 4.35 -21.43 -3.97
CA GLU A 278 4.15 -21.08 -2.56
C GLU A 278 4.25 -22.33 -1.65
N PRO A 279 4.58 -22.19 -0.35
CA PRO A 279 4.58 -23.30 0.60
C PRO A 279 3.14 -23.81 0.83
N GLY A 280 2.68 -24.65 -0.09
CA GLY A 280 1.31 -25.14 -0.18
C GLY A 280 0.91 -25.40 -1.63
N ILE A 281 1.36 -26.52 -2.21
CA ILE A 281 1.05 -26.95 -3.60
C ILE A 281 -0.47 -26.97 -3.89
N ASN A 282 -1.29 -27.18 -2.86
CA ASN A 282 -2.74 -27.37 -2.97
C ASN A 282 -3.55 -26.14 -3.44
N TYR A 283 -2.97 -24.93 -3.48
CA TYR A 283 -3.68 -23.73 -3.92
C TYR A 283 -3.51 -23.42 -5.41
N ASN A 284 -2.40 -23.83 -6.02
CA ASN A 284 -2.05 -23.45 -7.39
C ASN A 284 -2.47 -24.46 -8.46
N LEU A 285 -2.82 -25.70 -8.09
CA LEU A 285 -3.06 -26.83 -9.01
C LEU A 285 -4.34 -27.62 -8.68
N ARG A 286 -5.40 -26.95 -8.23
CA ARG A 286 -6.73 -27.59 -8.22
C ARG A 286 -7.31 -27.54 -9.62
N PHE A 287 -7.21 -28.67 -10.33
CA PHE A 287 -8.03 -28.98 -11.49
C PHE A 287 -9.49 -29.14 -11.09
#